data_AF-A0A924D8H9-F1
#
_entry.id   AF-A0A924D8H9-F1
#
_cell.length_a   1.000
_cell.length_b   1.000
_cell.length_c   1.000
_cell.angle_alpha   90.00
_cell.angle_beta   90.00
_cell.angle_gamma   90.00
#
_symmetry.space_group_name_H-M   'P 1'
#
loop_
_entity.id
_entity.type
_entity.pdbx_description
1 polymer ?
#
loop_
_entity_poly.entity_id
_entity_poly.type
_entity_poly.pdbx_seq_one_letter_code
_entity_poly.pdbx_strand_id
1 'polypeptide(L)'
;NEAHLRRTLDNYAAIEWLNTNTPKDAKVLFYDDVRGFYLDRFFVWADYNHSSWIDYSSLSDRILLTKWLRKERFGYALINLNQVWSSRFANDTPPRNREYEAFNSWYVNHPDLSANSQDWRKPIYGAAKSGLWKPVYAKNGVLILQIGDTP
;
A
#
# COMPACT_ATOMS: atom_id res chain seq x y z
N ASN A 1 19.39 -3.65 17.51
CA ASN A 1 19.00 -5.08 17.60
C ASN A 1 17.68 -5.25 16.86
N GLU A 2 17.61 -6.14 15.87
CA GLU A 2 16.44 -6.41 15.03
C GLU A 2 15.16 -6.76 15.83
N ALA A 3 15.31 -7.44 16.97
CA ALA A 3 14.17 -7.78 17.83
C ALA A 3 13.47 -6.54 18.41
N HIS A 4 14.19 -5.42 18.55
CA HIS A 4 13.57 -4.15 18.93
C HIS A 4 12.77 -3.56 17.77
N LEU A 5 13.36 -3.51 16.56
CA LEU A 5 12.70 -2.98 15.36
C LEU A 5 11.42 -3.74 15.02
N ARG A 6 11.44 -5.08 15.06
CA ARG A 6 10.24 -5.93 14.86
C ARG A 6 9.11 -5.65 15.84
N ARG A 7 9.42 -5.12 17.04
CA ARG A 7 8.43 -4.80 18.08
C ARG A 7 7.93 -3.36 17.98
N THR A 8 8.78 -2.42 17.58
CA THR A 8 8.46 -0.98 17.58
C THR A 8 7.98 -0.46 16.24
N LEU A 9 8.42 -1.07 15.14
CA LEU A 9 8.06 -0.71 13.78
C LEU A 9 7.09 -1.77 13.22
N ASP A 10 5.84 -1.38 13.11
CA ASP A 10 4.77 -2.17 12.49
C ASP A 10 5.11 -2.62 11.06
N ASN A 11 5.79 -1.80 10.29
CA ASN A 11 6.16 -2.07 8.90
C ASN A 11 7.44 -2.90 8.72
N TYR A 12 8.26 -3.09 9.77
CA TYR A 12 9.59 -3.67 9.63
C TYR A 12 9.54 -5.13 9.13
N ALA A 13 8.58 -5.91 9.63
CA ALA A 13 8.40 -7.28 9.17
C ALA A 13 7.94 -7.38 7.71
N ALA A 14 7.25 -6.36 7.19
CA ALA A 14 6.86 -6.29 5.78
C ALA A 14 8.08 -5.92 4.90
N ILE A 15 8.93 -4.99 5.37
CA ILE A 15 10.18 -4.62 4.71
C ILE A 15 11.13 -5.83 4.60
N GLU A 16 11.30 -6.60 5.67
CA GLU A 16 12.13 -7.81 5.63
C GLU A 16 11.57 -8.85 4.66
N TRP A 17 10.25 -8.98 4.59
CA TRP A 17 9.62 -9.83 3.60
C TRP A 17 9.94 -9.36 2.18
N LEU A 18 9.85 -8.05 1.90
CA LEU A 18 10.23 -7.49 0.59
C LEU A 18 11.69 -7.76 0.26
N ASN A 19 12.60 -7.51 1.19
CA ASN A 19 14.04 -7.72 0.97
C ASN A 19 14.37 -9.19 0.69
N THR A 20 13.63 -10.12 1.28
CA THR A 20 13.86 -11.57 1.16
C THR A 20 13.16 -12.19 -0.05
N ASN A 21 11.94 -11.75 -0.38
CA ASN A 21 11.05 -12.47 -1.31
C ASN A 21 10.87 -11.78 -2.66
N THR A 22 11.54 -10.65 -2.91
CA THR A 22 11.43 -9.91 -4.18
C THR A 22 12.76 -9.78 -4.89
N PRO A 23 12.78 -9.68 -6.24
CA PRO A 23 13.99 -9.39 -7.01
C PRO A 23 14.72 -8.15 -6.47
N LYS A 24 16.06 -8.12 -6.54
CA LYS A 24 16.88 -7.01 -6.01
C LYS A 24 16.59 -5.66 -6.67
N ASP A 25 16.09 -5.67 -7.90
CA ASP A 25 15.72 -4.52 -8.71
C ASP A 25 14.22 -4.18 -8.64
N ALA A 26 13.45 -4.88 -7.79
CA ALA A 26 12.04 -4.57 -7.58
C ALA A 26 11.86 -3.12 -7.09
N LYS A 27 10.80 -2.47 -7.57
CA LYS A 27 10.37 -1.15 -7.10
C LYS A 27 9.08 -1.26 -6.31
N VAL A 28 9.00 -0.50 -5.21
CA VAL A 28 7.91 -0.58 -4.23
C VAL A 28 7.23 0.78 -4.06
N LEU A 29 5.90 0.81 -4.17
CA LEU A 29 5.10 1.97 -3.79
C LEU A 29 4.82 1.90 -2.29
N PHE A 30 5.00 3.01 -1.58
CA PHE A 30 4.64 3.12 -0.17
C PHE A 30 3.38 3.97 -0.06
N TYR A 31 2.31 3.35 0.44
CA TYR A 31 1.04 3.99 0.72
C TYR A 31 0.79 4.05 2.21
N ASP A 32 0.39 5.23 2.68
CA ASP A 32 0.14 5.52 4.08
C ASP A 32 1.37 5.17 4.97
N ASP A 33 2.59 5.19 4.42
CA ASP A 33 3.84 4.98 5.17
C ASP A 33 4.99 5.73 4.50
N VAL A 34 5.90 6.28 5.31
CA VAL A 34 7.09 7.01 4.84
C VAL A 34 8.39 6.34 5.30
N ARG A 35 8.32 5.29 6.11
CA ARG A 35 9.46 4.70 6.82
C ARG A 35 10.08 3.57 6.00
N GLY A 36 10.62 3.91 4.84
CA GLY A 36 11.33 2.97 3.93
C GLY A 36 12.82 2.76 4.23
N PHE A 37 13.35 3.29 5.35
CA PHE A 37 14.79 3.32 5.65
C PHE A 37 15.50 1.95 5.61
N TYR A 38 14.80 0.88 5.98
CA TYR A 38 15.36 -0.48 6.01
C TYR A 38 15.09 -1.29 4.72
N LEU A 39 14.49 -0.67 3.70
CA LEU A 39 14.18 -1.34 2.45
C LEU A 39 15.38 -1.31 1.51
N ASP A 40 15.80 -2.48 1.05
CA ASP A 40 16.93 -2.66 0.11
C ASP A 40 16.45 -2.61 -1.35
N ARG A 41 15.38 -1.86 -1.62
CA ARG A 41 14.71 -1.73 -2.92
C ARG A 41 14.42 -0.26 -3.17
N PHE A 42 14.31 0.10 -4.44
CA PHE A 42 13.84 1.43 -4.79
C PHE A 42 12.39 1.58 -4.34
N PHE A 43 12.08 2.69 -3.68
CA PHE A 43 10.70 3.01 -3.28
C PHE A 43 10.37 4.47 -3.51
N VAL A 44 9.08 4.73 -3.62
CA VAL A 44 8.51 6.08 -3.64
C VAL A 44 7.36 6.16 -2.66
N TRP A 45 7.22 7.31 -2.02
CA TRP A 45 6.00 7.64 -1.31
C TRP A 45 4.92 7.98 -2.35
N ALA A 46 3.84 7.20 -2.33
CA ALA A 46 2.85 7.16 -3.40
C ALA A 46 1.52 7.84 -3.02
N ASP A 47 1.37 8.37 -1.80
CA ASP A 47 0.13 9.05 -1.42
C ASP A 47 -0.10 10.29 -2.29
N TYR A 48 -1.33 10.49 -2.81
CA TYR A 48 -1.65 11.58 -3.74
C TYR A 48 -1.23 12.98 -3.26
N ASN A 49 -1.45 13.30 -1.98
CA ASN A 49 -1.14 14.62 -1.45
C ASN A 49 0.37 14.87 -1.29
N HIS A 50 1.19 13.84 -1.48
CA HIS A 50 2.61 13.86 -1.16
C HIS A 50 3.51 13.40 -2.31
N SER A 51 2.93 12.72 -3.31
CA SER A 51 3.63 12.29 -4.51
C SER A 51 3.35 13.24 -5.67
N SER A 52 4.30 14.09 -6.02
CA SER A 52 4.24 14.84 -7.30
C SER A 52 4.59 13.96 -8.51
N TRP A 53 4.99 12.70 -8.27
CA TRP A 53 5.48 11.79 -9.31
C TRP A 53 4.35 10.99 -9.97
N ILE A 54 3.27 10.70 -9.23
CA ILE A 54 2.13 9.93 -9.74
C ILE A 54 0.96 10.88 -9.97
N ASP A 55 0.59 11.07 -11.23
CA ASP A 55 -0.57 11.88 -11.60
C ASP A 55 -1.87 11.08 -11.45
N TYR A 56 -2.35 10.93 -10.21
CA TYR A 56 -3.60 10.23 -9.93
C TYR A 56 -4.83 10.87 -10.60
N SER A 57 -4.74 12.14 -11.03
CA SER A 57 -5.86 12.78 -11.73
C SER A 57 -6.09 12.19 -13.12
N SER A 58 -5.00 11.84 -13.82
CA SER A 58 -5.04 11.14 -15.11
C SER A 58 -5.04 9.61 -14.98
N LEU A 59 -4.68 9.07 -13.81
CA LEU A 59 -4.64 7.64 -13.50
C LEU A 59 -5.81 7.19 -12.59
N SER A 60 -7.00 7.72 -12.85
CA SER A 60 -8.20 7.50 -12.01
C SER A 60 -8.85 6.12 -12.16
N ASP A 61 -8.46 5.35 -13.18
CA ASP A 61 -8.92 3.97 -13.40
C ASP A 61 -7.86 2.93 -13.02
N ARG A 62 -8.32 1.78 -12.50
CA ARG A 62 -7.47 0.68 -12.04
C ARG A 62 -6.54 0.12 -13.13
N ILE A 63 -7.01 0.04 -14.39
CA ILE A 63 -6.24 -0.49 -15.52
C ILE A 63 -5.17 0.53 -15.92
N LEU A 64 -5.55 1.81 -16.03
CA LEU A 64 -4.63 2.89 -16.35
C LEU A 64 -3.51 3.01 -15.31
N LEU A 65 -3.86 3.03 -14.02
CA LEU A 65 -2.90 3.06 -12.92
C LEU A 65 -1.96 1.84 -12.97
N THR A 66 -2.51 0.63 -13.07
CA THR A 66 -1.71 -0.59 -13.12
C THR A 66 -0.77 -0.58 -14.32
N LYS A 67 -1.27 -0.27 -15.52
CA LYS A 67 -0.46 -0.23 -16.73
C LYS A 67 0.68 0.80 -16.64
N TRP A 68 0.39 1.99 -16.11
CA TRP A 68 1.40 3.03 -15.90
C TRP A 68 2.48 2.57 -14.92
N LEU A 69 2.08 2.02 -13.77
CA LEU A 69 3.02 1.51 -12.76
C LEU A 69 3.91 0.39 -13.30
N ARG A 70 3.34 -0.54 -14.08
CA ARG A 70 4.10 -1.61 -14.75
C ARG A 70 5.09 -1.06 -15.77
N LYS A 71 4.68 -0.05 -16.55
CA LYS A 71 5.59 0.67 -17.47
C LYS A 71 6.78 1.29 -16.72
N GLU A 72 6.53 1.87 -15.55
CA GLU A 72 7.56 2.44 -14.67
C GLU A 72 8.33 1.38 -13.85
N ARG A 73 8.05 0.10 -14.09
CA ARG A 73 8.65 -1.10 -13.47
C ARG A 73 8.35 -1.26 -11.98
N PHE A 74 7.23 -0.74 -11.50
CA PHE A 74 6.73 -1.04 -10.16
C PHE A 74 6.13 -2.45 -10.10
N GLY A 75 6.55 -3.20 -9.09
CA GLY A 75 6.12 -4.59 -8.89
C GLY A 75 5.33 -4.81 -7.61
N TYR A 76 5.44 -3.89 -6.64
CA TYR A 76 4.83 -4.08 -5.33
C TYR A 76 4.30 -2.76 -4.78
N ALA A 77 3.26 -2.86 -3.96
CA ALA A 77 2.73 -1.78 -3.13
C ALA A 77 2.67 -2.25 -1.68
N LEU A 78 3.27 -1.48 -0.77
CA LEU A 78 3.14 -1.63 0.66
C LEU A 78 2.09 -0.62 1.15
N ILE A 79 1.10 -1.10 1.89
CA ILE A 79 0.03 -0.27 2.46
C ILE A 79 0.06 -0.45 3.97
N ASN A 80 0.21 0.66 4.71
CA ASN A 80 0.14 0.62 6.16
C ASN A 80 -1.22 1.08 6.68
N LEU A 81 -2.05 0.12 7.04
CA LEU A 81 -3.41 0.35 7.52
C LEU A 81 -3.43 0.95 8.93
N ASN A 82 -2.35 0.80 9.72
CA ASN A 82 -2.27 1.42 11.05
C ASN A 82 -2.21 2.95 10.97
N GLN A 83 -1.64 3.52 9.90
CA GLN A 83 -1.58 4.98 9.71
C GLN A 83 -2.94 5.53 9.28
N VAL A 84 -3.70 4.77 8.50
CA VAL A 84 -5.10 5.08 8.19
C VAL A 84 -5.94 5.05 9.48
N TRP A 85 -5.79 4.02 10.31
CA TRP A 85 -6.50 3.87 11.59
C TRP A 85 -6.13 4.97 12.62
N SER A 86 -4.84 5.15 12.89
CA SER A 86 -4.35 6.02 13.98
C SER A 86 -4.51 7.51 13.74
N SER A 87 -4.53 7.95 12.48
CA SER A 87 -4.64 9.38 12.17
C SER A 87 -6.06 9.92 12.33
N ARG A 88 -7.10 9.06 12.37
CA ARG A 88 -8.52 9.51 12.30
C ARG A 88 -9.56 8.66 13.05
N PHE A 89 -9.23 7.48 13.62
CA PHE A 89 -10.25 6.48 14.03
C PHE A 89 -9.96 5.71 15.35
N ALA A 90 -9.61 6.41 16.44
CA ALA A 90 -9.28 5.79 17.75
C ALA A 90 -10.36 4.86 18.37
N ASN A 91 -11.59 4.83 17.84
CA ASN A 91 -12.71 4.04 18.37
C ASN A 91 -13.00 2.74 17.59
N ASP A 92 -12.34 2.51 16.45
CA ASP A 92 -12.52 1.29 15.66
C ASP A 92 -11.54 0.18 16.04
N THR A 93 -11.89 -1.07 15.66
CA THR A 93 -11.00 -2.22 15.86
C THR A 93 -9.69 -2.02 15.07
N PRO A 94 -8.51 -2.27 15.64
CA PRO A 94 -7.24 -2.11 14.92
C PRO A 94 -7.11 -3.13 13.77
N PRO A 95 -6.36 -2.81 12.69
CA PRO A 95 -6.19 -3.69 11.53
C PRO A 95 -5.32 -4.92 11.81
N ARG A 96 -4.59 -4.96 12.92
CA ARG A 96 -3.67 -6.06 13.26
C ARG A 96 -4.43 -7.40 13.32
N ASN A 97 -3.94 -8.39 12.56
CA ASN A 97 -4.54 -9.72 12.37
C ASN A 97 -5.86 -9.72 11.57
N ARG A 98 -6.24 -8.59 10.97
CA ARG A 98 -7.45 -8.41 10.15
C ARG A 98 -7.16 -7.58 8.92
N GLU A 99 -5.92 -7.59 8.43
CA GLU A 99 -5.42 -6.67 7.41
C GLU A 99 -6.25 -6.74 6.11
N TYR A 100 -6.65 -7.96 5.70
CA TYR A 100 -7.50 -8.15 4.52
C TYR A 100 -8.91 -7.59 4.70
N GLU A 101 -9.50 -7.80 5.87
CA GLU A 101 -10.81 -7.28 6.19
C GLU A 101 -10.74 -5.75 6.23
N ALA A 102 -9.79 -5.20 6.98
CA ALA A 102 -9.51 -3.78 7.09
C ALA A 102 -9.28 -3.11 5.73
N PHE A 103 -8.50 -3.74 4.84
CA PHE A 103 -8.31 -3.25 3.48
C PHE A 103 -9.63 -3.25 2.69
N ASN A 104 -10.44 -4.31 2.80
CA ASN A 104 -11.68 -4.43 2.04
C ASN A 104 -12.83 -3.56 2.59
N SER A 105 -12.86 -3.32 3.89
CA SER A 105 -13.93 -2.57 4.56
C SER A 105 -13.61 -1.08 4.67
N TRP A 106 -12.37 -0.70 4.96
CA TRP A 106 -12.02 0.69 5.30
C TRP A 106 -11.32 1.45 4.18
N TYR A 107 -10.45 0.78 3.40
CA TYR A 107 -9.48 1.49 2.54
C TYR A 107 -10.14 2.39 1.48
N VAL A 108 -11.38 2.09 1.07
CA VAL A 108 -12.16 2.93 0.12
C VAL A 108 -13.51 3.38 0.64
N ASN A 109 -14.18 2.56 1.46
CA ASN A 109 -15.58 2.82 1.82
C ASN A 109 -15.74 3.64 3.10
N HIS A 110 -14.66 4.14 3.71
CA HIS A 110 -14.81 4.89 4.94
C HIS A 110 -15.49 6.25 4.67
N PRO A 111 -16.62 6.57 5.33
CA PRO A 111 -17.49 7.70 4.99
C PRO A 111 -16.75 9.06 4.96
N ASP A 112 -15.70 9.25 5.74
CA ASP A 112 -14.93 10.51 5.78
C ASP A 112 -13.84 10.64 4.68
N LEU A 113 -13.59 9.59 3.90
CA LEU A 113 -12.77 9.65 2.67
C LEU A 113 -13.60 10.05 1.44
N SER A 114 -14.94 9.96 1.56
CA SER A 114 -15.88 10.14 0.45
C SER A 114 -16.20 11.60 0.08
N ALA A 115 -15.74 12.57 0.88
CA ALA A 115 -16.07 13.98 0.67
C ALA A 115 -15.31 14.65 -0.50
N ASN A 116 -14.23 14.05 -1.01
CA ASN A 116 -13.51 14.53 -2.19
C ASN A 116 -13.45 13.46 -3.29
N SER A 117 -13.92 13.80 -4.48
CA SER A 117 -14.00 12.94 -5.67
C SER A 117 -12.63 12.53 -6.28
N GLN A 118 -11.52 12.79 -5.57
CA GLN A 118 -10.13 12.49 -5.95
C GLN A 118 -9.53 11.36 -5.08
N ASP A 119 -10.35 10.38 -4.72
CA ASP A 119 -9.91 9.27 -3.88
C ASP A 119 -9.01 8.32 -4.66
N TRP A 120 -7.73 8.66 -4.70
CA TRP A 120 -6.62 7.90 -5.30
C TRP A 120 -6.52 6.45 -4.79
N ARG A 121 -7.19 6.11 -3.68
CA ARG A 121 -7.29 4.74 -3.18
C ARG A 121 -8.27 3.88 -3.98
N LYS A 122 -9.26 4.49 -4.65
CA LYS A 122 -10.24 3.77 -5.49
C LYS A 122 -9.60 2.92 -6.60
N PRO A 123 -8.69 3.44 -7.44
CA PRO A 123 -8.05 2.61 -8.45
C PRO A 123 -7.18 1.50 -7.85
N ILE A 124 -6.56 1.72 -6.68
CA ILE A 124 -5.77 0.71 -5.96
C ILE A 124 -6.68 -0.44 -5.48
N TYR A 125 -7.75 -0.13 -4.77
CA TYR A 125 -8.73 -1.13 -4.34
C TYR A 125 -9.41 -1.82 -5.51
N GLY A 126 -9.77 -1.06 -6.56
CA GLY A 126 -10.32 -1.62 -7.79
C GLY A 126 -9.39 -2.65 -8.41
N ALA A 127 -8.09 -2.36 -8.47
CA ALA A 127 -7.07 -3.27 -8.98
C ALA A 127 -6.92 -4.53 -8.10
N ALA A 128 -6.96 -4.36 -6.77
CA ALA A 128 -6.90 -5.48 -5.84
C ALA A 128 -8.14 -6.38 -5.95
N LYS A 129 -9.35 -5.79 -5.99
CA LYS A 129 -10.62 -6.50 -6.12
C LYS A 129 -10.73 -7.26 -7.44
N SER A 130 -10.17 -6.72 -8.53
CA SER A 130 -10.13 -7.41 -9.83
C SER A 130 -8.97 -8.40 -9.97
N GLY A 131 -8.17 -8.61 -8.93
CA GLY A 131 -7.03 -9.54 -8.94
C GLY A 131 -5.82 -9.07 -9.75
N LEU A 132 -5.81 -7.82 -10.22
CA LEU A 132 -4.63 -7.21 -10.87
C LEU A 132 -3.53 -6.99 -9.85
N TRP A 133 -3.90 -6.62 -8.62
CA TRP A 133 -2.97 -6.48 -7.50
C TRP A 133 -3.26 -7.59 -6.49
N LYS A 134 -2.35 -8.55 -6.38
CA LYS A 134 -2.56 -9.74 -5.56
C LYS A 134 -1.88 -9.58 -4.22
N PRO A 135 -2.57 -9.82 -3.10
CA PRO A 135 -1.88 -9.76 -1.84
C PRO A 135 -0.91 -10.92 -1.67
N VAL A 136 0.28 -10.59 -1.15
CA VAL A 136 1.39 -11.53 -0.97
C VAL A 136 1.94 -11.53 0.45
N TYR A 137 1.55 -10.54 1.26
CA TYR A 137 1.90 -10.45 2.68
C TYR A 137 0.83 -9.65 3.43
N ALA A 138 0.50 -10.09 4.64
CA ALA A 138 -0.39 -9.37 5.55
C ALA A 138 0.00 -9.68 6.99
N LYS A 139 0.48 -8.68 7.74
CA LYS A 139 0.83 -8.82 9.15
C LYS A 139 0.97 -7.47 9.83
N ASN A 140 0.64 -7.41 11.11
CA ASN A 140 0.85 -6.23 11.97
C ASN A 140 0.20 -4.94 11.44
N GLY A 141 -0.92 -5.04 10.73
CA GLY A 141 -1.61 -3.88 10.14
C GLY A 141 -1.00 -3.42 8.82
N VAL A 142 -0.07 -4.18 8.24
CA VAL A 142 0.60 -3.85 6.97
C VAL A 142 0.32 -4.92 5.93
N LEU A 143 -0.03 -4.47 4.73
CA LEU A 143 -0.35 -5.28 3.57
C LEU A 143 0.68 -5.05 2.46
N ILE A 144 1.10 -6.11 1.76
CA ILE A 144 1.84 -5.99 0.50
C ILE A 144 1.01 -6.60 -0.61
N LEU A 145 0.84 -5.82 -1.68
CA LEU A 145 0.22 -6.22 -2.93
C LEU A 145 1.29 -6.35 -4.01
N GLN A 146 1.32 -7.48 -4.71
CA GLN A 146 2.08 -7.66 -5.94
C GLN A 146 1.26 -7.11 -7.12
N ILE A 147 1.85 -6.20 -7.87
CA ILE A 147 1.25 -5.57 -9.05
C ILE A 147 1.48 -6.50 -10.24
N GLY A 148 0.39 -7.09 -10.74
CA GLY A 148 0.38 -7.93 -11.93
C GLY A 148 0.37 -7.11 -13.22
N ASP A 149 0.43 -7.81 -14.34
CA ASP A 149 0.28 -7.21 -15.67
C ASP A 149 -1.21 -7.04 -16.01
N THR A 150 -1.51 -6.04 -16.83
CA THR A 150 -2.85 -5.86 -17.40
C THR A 150 -3.02 -6.75 -18.63
N PRO A 151 -4.22 -7.29 -18.90
CA PRO A 151 -4.53 -7.98 -20.16
C PRO A 151 -4.27 -7.11 -21.40
#